data_AF-A0A7V9RI52-F1
#
_entry.id   AF-A0A7V9RI52-F1
#
_cell.length_a   1.000
_cell.length_b   1.000
_cell.length_c   1.000
_cell.angle_alpha   90.00
_cell.angle_beta   90.00
_cell.angle_gamma   90.00
#
_symmetry.space_group_name_H-M   'P 1'
#
loop_
_entity.id
_entity.type
_entity.pdbx_description
1 polymer ?
#
loop_
_entity_poly.entity_id
_entity_poly.type
_entity_poly.pdbx_seq_one_letter_code
_entity_poly.pdbx_strand_id
1 'polypeptide(L)' 'MASRRRNLFVLGFVAGLVAASLFVISNKDTKLGLDLSGGTELIYQGQPTPQNPEVQSDDIERSIEIIRDRTDSLGV' A
#
# COMPACT_ATOMS: atom_id res chain seq x y z
N MET A 1 -25.51 4.98 -43.11
CA MET A 1 -26.24 4.55 -41.89
C MET A 1 -25.36 3.75 -40.93
N ALA A 2 -24.66 2.69 -41.38
CA ALA A 2 -23.81 1.85 -40.52
C ALA A 2 -22.67 2.62 -39.80
N SER A 3 -22.02 3.57 -40.47
CA SER A 3 -20.98 4.43 -39.89
C SER A 3 -21.50 5.30 -38.74
N ARG A 4 -22.70 5.89 -38.88
CA ARG A 4 -23.31 6.75 -37.84
C ARG A 4 -23.66 5.95 -36.58
N ARG A 5 -24.23 4.74 -36.73
CA ARG A 5 -24.52 3.84 -35.60
C ARG A 5 -23.26 3.37 -34.88
N ARG A 6 -22.21 3.03 -35.62
CA ARG A 6 -20.88 2.71 -35.07
C ARG A 6 -20.31 3.89 -34.29
N ASN A 7 -20.35 5.08 -34.87
CA ASN A 7 -19.80 6.28 -34.23
C ASN A 7 -20.57 6.64 -32.95
N LEU A 8 -21.90 6.51 -32.94
CA LEU A 8 -22.71 6.71 -31.72
C LEU A 8 -22.37 5.69 -30.63
N PHE A 9 -22.17 4.43 -31.01
CA PHE A 9 -21.72 3.42 -30.06
C PHE A 9 -20.35 3.76 -29.48
N VAL A 10 -19.39 4.15 -30.33
CA VAL A 10 -18.05 4.57 -29.89
C VAL A 10 -18.14 5.79 -28.96
N LEU A 11 -18.92 6.80 -29.30
CA LEU A 11 -19.09 7.98 -28.46
C LEU A 11 -19.74 7.64 -27.12
N GLY A 12 -20.77 6.80 -27.11
CA GLY A 12 -21.39 6.32 -25.87
C GLY A 12 -20.44 5.51 -25.00
N PHE A 13 -19.61 4.66 -25.62
CA PHE A 13 -18.59 3.89 -24.92
C PHE A 13 -17.51 4.78 -24.29
N VAL A 14 -16.99 5.75 -25.05
CA VAL A 14 -16.01 6.73 -24.53
C VAL A 14 -16.62 7.57 -23.41
N ALA A 15 -17.86 8.04 -23.57
CA ALA A 15 -18.57 8.76 -22.51
C ALA A 15 -18.73 7.91 -21.25
N GLY A 16 -19.04 6.61 -21.41
CA GLY A 16 -19.11 5.66 -20.31
C GLY A 16 -17.77 5.48 -19.59
N LEU A 17 -16.67 5.36 -20.34
CA LEU A 17 -15.32 5.28 -19.75
C LEU A 17 -14.95 6.56 -18.98
N VAL A 18 -15.27 7.73 -19.53
CA VAL A 18 -15.02 9.01 -18.86
C VAL A 18 -15.82 9.10 -17.56
N ALA A 19 -17.12 8.77 -17.60
CA ALA A 19 -17.96 8.77 -16.41
C ALA A 19 -17.47 7.79 -15.33
N ALA A 20 -17.05 6.59 -15.73
CA ALA A 20 -16.47 5.60 -14.81
C ALA A 20 -15.16 6.09 -14.18
N SER A 21 -14.27 6.69 -14.98
CA SER A 21 -13.01 7.26 -14.48
C SER A 21 -13.26 8.38 -13.47
N LEU A 22 -14.17 9.32 -13.78
CA LEU A 22 -14.54 10.40 -12.86
C LEU A 22 -15.13 9.85 -11.56
N PHE A 23 -15.97 8.82 -11.65
CA PHE A 23 -16.52 8.16 -10.49
C PHE A 23 -15.43 7.55 -9.60
N VAL A 24 -14.45 6.84 -10.18
CA VAL A 24 -13.33 6.26 -9.42
C VAL A 24 -12.49 7.35 -8.75
N ILE A 25 -12.10 8.38 -9.51
CA ILE A 25 -11.28 9.49 -8.99
C ILE A 25 -11.98 10.21 -7.84
N SER A 26 -13.29 10.41 -7.92
CA SER A 26 -14.04 11.14 -6.89
C SER A 26 -14.38 10.33 -5.65
N ASN A 27 -14.38 8.98 -5.73
CA ASN A 27 -14.85 8.12 -4.63
C ASN A 27 -13.74 7.25 -4.02
N LYS A 28 -12.56 7.18 -4.64
CA LYS A 28 -11.44 6.39 -4.12
C LYS A 28 -10.22 7.28 -3.94
N ASP A 29 -9.90 7.53 -2.67
CA ASP A 29 -8.65 8.18 -2.32
C ASP A 29 -7.46 7.33 -2.73
N THR A 30 -6.43 7.99 -3.26
CA THR A 30 -5.16 7.33 -3.57
C THR A 30 -4.43 7.04 -2.27
N LYS A 31 -4.05 5.78 -2.03
CA LYS A 31 -3.18 5.41 -0.91
C LYS A 31 -1.76 5.84 -1.24
N LEU A 32 -1.27 6.83 -0.51
CA LEU A 32 0.08 7.35 -0.64
C LEU A 32 1.00 6.59 0.31
N GLY A 33 2.22 6.31 -0.15
CA GLY A 33 3.24 5.65 0.67
C GLY A 33 3.79 6.55 1.77
N LEU A 34 4.57 5.96 2.67
CA LEU A 34 5.27 6.67 3.75
C LEU A 34 6.16 7.80 3.22
N ASP A 35 6.75 7.62 2.04
CA ASP A 35 7.57 8.61 1.34
C ASP A 35 6.78 9.84 0.88
N LEU A 36 5.49 9.67 0.57
CA LEU A 36 4.63 10.73 0.02
C LEU A 36 3.69 11.38 1.05
N SER A 37 3.28 10.64 2.09
CA SER A 37 2.39 11.15 3.15
C SER A 37 3.07 11.31 4.51
N GLY A 38 4.33 10.89 4.63
CA GLY A 38 4.99 10.80 5.92
C GLY A 38 4.38 9.71 6.80
N GLY A 39 4.97 9.52 7.97
CA GLY A 39 4.55 8.52 8.94
C GLY A 39 5.49 8.47 10.13
N THR A 40 5.75 7.27 10.67
CA THR A 40 6.47 7.12 11.93
C THR A 40 7.74 6.31 11.73
N GLU A 41 8.86 6.84 12.25
CA GLU A 41 10.11 6.11 12.39
C GLU A 41 10.28 5.68 13.84
N LEU A 42 10.61 4.40 14.06
CA LEU A 42 10.78 3.81 15.38
C LEU A 42 12.19 3.23 15.47
N ILE A 43 12.97 3.72 16.43
CA ILE A 43 14.33 3.23 16.70
C ILE A 43 14.28 2.35 17.95
N TYR A 44 14.65 1.09 17.79
CA TYR A 44 14.65 0.10 18.86
C TYR A 44 16.07 -0.32 19.23
N GLN A 45 16.28 -0.61 20.52
CA GLN A 45 17.53 -1.15 21.04
C GLN A 45 17.27 -2.52 21.67
N GLY A 46 18.01 -3.53 21.23
CA GLY A 46 18.00 -4.85 21.85
C GLY A 46 18.46 -4.76 23.30
N GLN A 47 17.67 -5.33 24.22
CA GLN A 47 18.00 -5.42 25.64
C GLN A 47 18.23 -6.88 26.00
N PRO A 48 19.31 -7.21 26.73
CA PRO A 48 19.56 -8.57 27.17
C PRO A 48 18.50 -9.03 28.17
N THR A 49 18.35 -10.34 28.29
CA THR A 49 17.44 -10.99 29.25
C THR A 49 18.22 -11.95 30.13
N PRO A 50 17.68 -12.39 31.30
CA PRO A 50 18.35 -13.41 32.11
C PRO A 50 18.61 -14.72 31.34
N GLN A 51 17.79 -15.04 30.33
CA GLN A 51 17.91 -16.23 29.49
C GLN A 51 18.89 -16.02 28.31
N ASN A 52 19.04 -14.79 27.84
CA ASN A 52 20.01 -14.39 26.82
C ASN A 52 20.75 -13.12 27.26
N PRO A 53 21.85 -13.27 28.01
CA PRO A 53 22.52 -12.15 28.69
C PRO A 53 23.36 -11.27 27.76
N GLU A 54 23.67 -11.74 26.55
CA GLU A 54 24.44 -10.98 25.56
C GLU A 54 23.66 -10.93 24.25
N VAL A 55 23.44 -9.72 23.74
CA VAL A 55 22.70 -9.52 22.50
C VAL A 55 23.65 -9.71 21.32
N GLN A 56 23.44 -10.78 20.54
CA GLN A 56 24.23 -11.08 19.36
C GLN A 56 23.56 -10.53 18.08
N SER A 57 24.30 -10.51 16.98
CA SER A 57 23.78 -10.09 15.66
C SER A 57 22.53 -10.87 15.25
N ASP A 58 22.54 -12.17 15.50
CA ASP A 58 21.49 -13.10 15.09
C ASP A 58 20.18 -12.84 15.86
N ASP A 59 20.29 -12.35 17.11
CA ASP A 59 19.13 -11.93 17.92
C ASP A 59 18.46 -10.69 17.33
N ILE A 60 19.25 -9.75 16.81
CA ILE A 60 18.76 -8.54 16.15
C ILE A 60 18.08 -8.91 14.83
N GLU A 61 18.71 -9.73 14.00
CA GLU A 61 18.17 -10.14 12.71
C GLU A 61 16.82 -10.85 12.87
N ARG A 62 16.73 -11.77 13.85
CA ARG A 62 15.48 -12.45 14.20
C ARG A 62 14.42 -11.49 14.73
N SER A 63 14.82 -10.50 15.52
CA SER A 63 13.88 -9.49 16.01
C SER A 63 13.32 -8.63 14.87
N ILE A 64 14.14 -8.29 13.88
CA ILE A 64 13.70 -7.57 12.67
C ILE A 64 12.67 -8.40 11.90
N GLU A 65 12.93 -9.69 11.70
CA GLU A 65 11.98 -10.61 11.03
C GLU A 65 10.64 -10.67 11.77
N ILE A 66 10.66 -10.84 13.09
CA ILE A 66 9.45 -10.87 13.92
C ILE A 66 8.67 -9.54 13.83
N ILE A 67 9.37 -8.40 13.85
CA ILE A 67 8.73 -7.09 13.74
C ILE A 67 8.09 -6.93 12.36
N ARG A 68 8.76 -7.37 11.29
CA ARG A 68 8.22 -7.34 9.92
C ARG A 68 6.98 -8.20 9.80
N ASP A 69 7.05 -9.48 10.18
CA ASP A 69 5.92 -10.41 10.12
C ASP A 69 4.69 -9.87 10.87
N ARG A 70 4.90 -9.27 12.04
CA ARG A 70 3.82 -8.65 12.82
C ARG A 70 3.25 -7.42 12.13
N THR A 71 4.11 -6.57 11.59
CA THR A 71 3.71 -5.35 10.88
C THR A 71 2.90 -5.71 9.63
N ASP A 72 3.39 -6.65 8.82
CA ASP A 72 2.72 -7.14 7.63
C ASP A 72 1.35 -7.79 7.97
N SER A 73 1.26 -8.50 9.10
CA SER A 73 -0.01 -9.09 9.56
C SER A 73 -1.09 -8.06 9.92
N LEU A 74 -0.69 -6.82 10.23
CA LEU A 74 -1.61 -5.70 10.48
C LEU A 74 -2.08 -5.04 9.18
N GLY A 75 -1.53 -5.43 8.03
CA GLY A 75 -1.92 -4.93 6.71
C GLY A 75 -1.42 -3.51 6.40
N VAL A 76 -0.32 -3.11 7.03
CA VAL A 76 0.43 -1.89 6.73
C VAL A 76 1.57 -2.15 5.76
#